data_AF-A0A843RPB3-F1
#
_entry.id   AF-A0A843RPB3-F1
#
_cell.length_a   1.000
_cell.length_b   1.000
_cell.length_c   1.000
_cell.angle_alpha   90.00
_cell.angle_beta   90.00
_cell.angle_gamma   90.00
#
_symmetry.space_group_name_H-M   'P 1'
#
loop_
_entity.id
_entity.type
_entity.pdbx_description
1 polymer ?
#
loop_
_entity_poly.entity_id
_entity_poly.type
_entity_poly.pdbx_seq_one_letter_code
_entity_poly.pdbx_strand_id
1 'polypeptide(L)'
;MCKHPAALGLLLLAVAALPSTEARAAGEGAAVAPLIETVTRAADPLVRAAAAERLGALDPAIEPVAEEVVPVLIEALGFDLDFPVRGRAAEALGHLGPLTAEVVPALTEALAWDTHLMVRWRAAEALERIGSRQPEAAETIAPDLITALQGDPYPGVRARAARALGRLGPASAPVLPALLAAFRSDSHAGVRWQAAAALESAAVHHRDAGAAEVVGLLKGALAVLERDPHPDIQRNAAGLRHAIRQLEAKKGDDVGH
;
A
#
# COMPACT_ATOMS: atom_id res chain seq x y z
N MET A 1 -27.11 4.62 58.93
CA MET A 1 -25.82 3.89 58.85
C MET A 1 -25.24 4.12 57.46
N CYS A 2 -24.25 5.01 57.36
CA CYS A 2 -23.50 5.30 56.15
C CYS A 2 -22.57 4.12 55.78
N LYS A 3 -22.42 3.82 54.48
CA LYS A 3 -21.33 3.11 53.78
C LYS A 3 -21.81 2.97 52.31
N HIS A 4 -21.21 3.43 51.20
CA HIS A 4 -19.98 4.12 50.82
C HIS A 4 -20.24 4.70 49.40
N PRO A 5 -20.10 6.01 49.11
CA PRO A 5 -19.99 6.52 47.75
C PRO A 5 -18.48 6.67 47.44
N ALA A 6 -17.79 5.60 47.08
CA ALA A 6 -16.33 5.65 46.87
C ALA A 6 -15.84 4.96 45.58
N ALA A 7 -16.70 4.29 44.81
CA ALA A 7 -16.25 3.56 43.62
C ALA A 7 -16.20 4.42 42.34
N LEU A 8 -17.00 5.50 42.24
CA LEU A 8 -16.99 6.37 41.04
C LEU A 8 -15.91 7.47 41.08
N GLY A 9 -15.36 7.78 42.26
CA GLY A 9 -14.31 8.80 42.41
C GLY A 9 -12.90 8.32 42.08
N LEU A 10 -12.67 7.01 42.02
CA LEU A 10 -11.34 6.42 41.80
C LEU A 10 -11.00 6.22 40.31
N LEU A 11 -11.99 6.09 39.43
CA LEU A 11 -11.74 5.97 37.98
C LEU A 11 -11.32 7.32 37.34
N LEU A 12 -11.88 8.43 37.84
CA LEU A 12 -11.56 9.78 37.34
C LEU A 12 -10.22 10.33 37.86
N LEU A 13 -9.71 9.82 38.98
CA LEU A 13 -8.40 10.19 39.53
C LEU A 13 -7.23 9.39 38.91
N ALA A 14 -7.50 8.23 38.31
CA ALA A 14 -6.45 7.40 37.73
C ALA A 14 -5.92 7.94 36.38
N VAL A 15 -6.77 8.61 35.58
CA VAL A 15 -6.38 9.14 34.26
C VAL A 15 -5.43 10.35 34.36
N ALA A 16 -5.47 11.09 35.47
CA ALA A 16 -4.67 12.30 35.67
C ALA A 16 -3.18 12.04 36.03
N ALA A 17 -2.80 10.77 36.28
CA ALA A 17 -1.44 10.39 36.68
C ALA A 17 -0.68 9.58 35.61
N LEU A 18 -1.32 9.28 34.48
CA LEU A 18 -0.68 8.52 33.40
C LEU A 18 0.27 9.42 32.60
N PRO A 19 1.46 8.94 32.20
CA PRO A 19 2.29 9.63 31.22
C PRO A 19 1.46 9.96 29.97
N SER A 20 1.77 11.07 29.30
CA SER A 20 0.98 11.62 28.19
C SER A 20 0.70 10.62 27.05
N THR A 21 1.55 9.62 26.90
CA THR A 21 1.39 8.51 25.94
C THR A 21 0.30 7.52 26.36
N GLU A 22 0.21 7.17 27.64
CA GLU A 22 -0.82 6.26 28.18
C GLU A 22 -2.18 6.95 28.26
N ALA A 23 -2.23 8.24 28.61
CA ALA A 23 -3.46 9.03 28.54
C ALA A 23 -3.98 9.18 27.10
N ARG A 24 -3.07 9.30 26.13
CA ARG A 24 -3.41 9.34 24.70
C ARG A 24 -3.92 7.98 24.21
N ALA A 25 -3.25 6.88 24.54
CA ALA A 25 -3.68 5.53 24.19
C ALA A 25 -5.06 5.21 24.79
N ALA A 26 -5.30 5.60 26.05
CA ALA A 26 -6.60 5.46 26.69
C ALA A 26 -7.70 6.28 25.99
N GLY A 27 -7.38 7.50 25.55
CA GLY A 27 -8.28 8.34 24.76
C GLY A 27 -8.59 7.79 23.37
N GLU A 28 -7.60 7.21 22.70
CA GLU A 28 -7.76 6.56 21.39
C GLU A 28 -8.58 5.26 21.54
N GLY A 29 -8.32 4.43 22.55
CA GLY A 29 -9.10 3.23 22.85
C GLY A 29 -10.57 3.53 23.16
N ALA A 30 -10.85 4.59 23.93
CA ALA A 30 -12.22 5.01 24.24
C ALA A 30 -13.02 5.48 23.01
N ALA A 31 -12.35 5.86 21.92
CA ALA A 31 -12.98 6.31 20.69
C ALA A 31 -13.34 5.15 19.74
N VAL A 32 -12.83 3.94 19.96
CA VAL A 32 -13.00 2.80 19.05
C VAL A 32 -14.47 2.41 18.86
N ALA A 33 -15.18 2.14 19.95
CA ALA A 33 -16.58 1.69 19.87
C ALA A 33 -17.52 2.72 19.20
N PRO A 34 -17.49 4.03 19.53
CA PRO A 34 -18.26 5.04 18.79
C PRO A 34 -17.92 5.12 17.31
N LEU A 35 -16.65 4.94 16.93
CA LEU A 35 -16.23 4.97 15.54
C LEU A 35 -16.71 3.73 14.77
N ILE A 36 -16.66 2.55 15.38
CA ILE A 36 -17.23 1.31 14.81
C ILE A 36 -18.74 1.47 14.60
N GLU A 37 -19.47 2.01 15.59
CA GLU A 37 -20.90 2.28 15.45
C GLU A 37 -21.15 3.27 14.30
N THR A 38 -20.31 4.29 14.16
CA THR A 38 -20.43 5.29 13.09
C THR A 38 -20.21 4.66 11.71
N VAL A 39 -19.17 3.83 11.54
CA VAL A 39 -18.90 3.10 10.29
C VAL A 39 -20.06 2.18 9.92
N THR A 40 -20.73 1.57 10.89
CA THR A 40 -21.75 0.55 10.61
C THR A 40 -23.18 1.11 10.49
N ARG A 41 -23.48 2.24 11.16
CA ARG A 41 -24.87 2.71 11.32
C ARG A 41 -25.14 4.11 10.80
N ALA A 42 -24.12 4.94 10.53
CA ALA A 42 -24.38 6.32 10.11
C ALA A 42 -25.05 6.37 8.74
N ALA A 43 -26.12 7.15 8.63
CA ALA A 43 -26.89 7.26 7.38
C ALA A 43 -26.08 7.94 6.26
N ASP A 44 -25.26 8.93 6.60
CA ASP A 44 -24.44 9.65 5.63
C ASP A 44 -23.15 8.87 5.31
N PRO A 45 -22.91 8.48 4.04
CA PRO A 45 -21.70 7.77 3.65
C PRO A 45 -20.41 8.56 3.87
N LEU A 46 -20.46 9.90 3.84
CA LEU A 46 -19.28 10.71 4.13
C LEU A 46 -18.90 10.62 5.61
N VAL A 47 -19.90 10.52 6.49
CA VAL A 47 -19.68 10.31 7.93
C VAL A 47 -19.12 8.91 8.19
N ARG A 48 -19.66 7.86 7.54
CA ARG A 48 -19.10 6.49 7.62
C ARG A 48 -17.65 6.45 7.12
N ALA A 49 -17.37 7.07 5.97
CA ALA A 49 -16.05 7.11 5.37
C ALA A 49 -15.03 7.85 6.26
N ALA A 50 -15.43 8.97 6.87
CA ALA A 50 -14.60 9.71 7.82
C ALA A 50 -14.32 8.89 9.09
N ALA A 51 -15.29 8.12 9.57
CA ALA A 51 -15.07 7.22 10.70
C ALA A 51 -14.11 6.08 10.37
N ALA A 52 -14.21 5.48 9.17
CA ALA A 52 -13.27 4.47 8.69
C ALA A 52 -11.84 5.02 8.57
N GLU A 53 -11.68 6.23 8.03
CA GLU A 53 -10.39 6.93 7.99
C GLU A 53 -9.82 7.16 9.39
N ARG A 54 -10.68 7.54 10.36
CA ARG A 54 -10.26 7.76 11.75
C ARG A 54 -9.82 6.46 12.43
N LEU A 55 -10.51 5.35 12.18
CA LEU A 55 -10.11 4.02 12.64
C LEU A 55 -8.74 3.60 12.08
N GLY A 56 -8.45 3.93 10.82
CA GLY A 56 -7.14 3.67 10.21
C GLY A 56 -5.99 4.50 10.78
N ALA A 57 -6.29 5.59 11.49
CA ALA A 57 -5.30 6.47 12.12
C ALA A 57 -4.99 6.11 13.58
N LEU A 58 -5.60 5.03 14.11
CA LEU A 58 -5.32 4.51 15.43
C LEU A 58 -3.91 3.91 15.50
N ASP A 59 -3.30 3.95 16.68
CA ASP A 59 -2.11 3.15 16.94
C ASP A 59 -2.47 1.66 16.86
N PRO A 60 -1.86 0.88 15.93
CA PRO A 60 -2.16 -0.55 15.78
C PRO A 60 -1.82 -1.38 17.03
N ALA A 61 -1.02 -0.86 17.96
CA ALA A 61 -0.69 -1.54 19.22
C ALA A 61 -1.79 -1.44 20.29
N ILE A 62 -2.85 -0.64 20.06
CA ILE A 62 -3.98 -0.55 20.99
C ILE A 62 -4.87 -1.80 20.83
N GLU A 63 -5.01 -2.59 21.89
CA GLU A 63 -6.16 -3.50 22.03
C GLU A 63 -7.42 -2.62 22.15
N PRO A 64 -8.41 -2.68 21.22
CA PRO A 64 -8.85 -3.86 20.48
C PRO A 64 -8.76 -3.72 18.94
N VAL A 65 -7.77 -3.01 18.38
CA VAL A 65 -7.73 -2.70 16.94
C VAL A 65 -7.76 -3.96 16.05
N ALA A 66 -6.93 -4.96 16.35
CA ALA A 66 -6.89 -6.18 15.55
C ALA A 66 -8.21 -6.99 15.62
N GLU A 67 -8.87 -7.03 16.78
CA GLU A 67 -10.04 -7.88 17.02
C GLU A 67 -11.37 -7.22 16.65
N GLU A 68 -11.49 -5.90 16.85
CA GLU A 68 -12.75 -5.17 16.64
C GLU A 68 -12.71 -4.27 15.40
N VAL A 69 -11.60 -3.59 15.14
CA VAL A 69 -11.52 -2.59 14.06
C VAL A 69 -11.27 -3.25 12.71
N VAL A 70 -10.35 -4.21 12.63
CA VAL A 70 -10.00 -4.86 11.36
C VAL A 70 -11.22 -5.57 10.72
N PRO A 71 -12.02 -6.39 11.44
CA PRO A 71 -13.19 -7.03 10.84
C PRO A 71 -14.22 -6.02 10.32
N VAL A 72 -14.45 -4.93 11.05
CA VAL A 72 -15.38 -3.86 10.65
C VAL A 72 -14.90 -3.15 9.38
N LEU A 73 -13.61 -2.89 9.24
CA LEU A 73 -13.05 -2.29 8.03
C LEU A 73 -13.07 -3.27 6.84
N ILE A 74 -12.85 -4.56 7.07
CA ILE A 74 -12.99 -5.59 6.03
C ILE A 74 -14.45 -5.68 5.56
N GLU A 75 -15.42 -5.68 6.48
CA GLU A 75 -16.84 -5.69 6.14
C GLU A 75 -17.23 -4.43 5.36
N ALA A 76 -16.79 -3.24 5.82
CA ALA A 76 -17.02 -1.99 5.11
C ALA A 76 -16.38 -1.98 3.72
N LEU A 77 -15.19 -2.56 3.56
CA LEU A 77 -14.52 -2.71 2.26
C LEU A 77 -15.30 -3.62 1.30
N GLY A 78 -15.85 -4.73 1.78
CA GLY A 78 -16.54 -5.70 0.93
C GLY A 78 -17.98 -5.35 0.61
N PHE A 79 -18.70 -4.71 1.55
CA PHE A 79 -20.16 -4.70 1.54
C PHE A 79 -20.82 -3.32 1.65
N ASP A 80 -20.08 -2.24 1.94
CA ASP A 80 -20.70 -0.90 1.97
C ASP A 80 -21.15 -0.49 0.55
N LEU A 81 -22.39 0.02 0.43
CA LEU A 81 -22.98 0.41 -0.85
C LEU A 81 -22.24 1.59 -1.50
N ASP A 82 -21.60 2.43 -0.68
CA ASP A 82 -20.99 3.68 -1.11
C ASP A 82 -19.48 3.53 -1.30
N PHE A 83 -19.02 3.71 -2.54
CA PHE A 83 -17.59 3.60 -2.88
C PHE A 83 -16.65 4.50 -2.05
N PRO A 84 -17.04 5.69 -1.55
CA PRO A 84 -16.18 6.46 -0.66
C PRO A 84 -15.87 5.71 0.64
N VAL A 85 -16.85 4.98 1.20
CA VAL A 85 -16.66 4.19 2.43
C VAL A 85 -15.73 3.02 2.16
N ARG A 86 -16.02 2.21 1.14
CA ARG A 86 -15.15 1.08 0.75
C ARG A 86 -13.72 1.53 0.48
N GLY A 87 -13.55 2.65 -0.23
CA GLY A 87 -12.24 3.22 -0.52
C GLY A 87 -11.50 3.63 0.76
N ARG A 88 -12.16 4.33 1.68
CA ARG A 88 -11.54 4.71 2.97
C ARG A 88 -11.24 3.52 3.86
N ALA A 89 -12.06 2.47 3.81
CA ALA A 89 -11.77 1.22 4.50
C ALA A 89 -10.50 0.55 3.97
N ALA A 90 -10.31 0.49 2.64
CA ALA A 90 -9.07 -0.03 2.03
C ALA A 90 -7.84 0.78 2.49
N GLU A 91 -7.95 2.11 2.46
CA GLU A 91 -6.88 3.02 2.91
C GLU A 91 -6.53 2.80 4.38
N ALA A 92 -7.55 2.72 5.24
CA ALA A 92 -7.41 2.47 6.67
C ALA A 92 -6.72 1.13 6.97
N LEU A 93 -7.13 0.04 6.30
CA LEU A 93 -6.47 -1.26 6.42
C LEU A 93 -4.99 -1.21 6.02
N GLY A 94 -4.66 -0.47 4.97
CA GLY A 94 -3.25 -0.26 4.60
C GLY A 94 -2.45 0.50 5.66
N HIS A 95 -3.08 1.46 6.37
CA HIS A 95 -2.41 2.22 7.43
C HIS A 95 -2.11 1.37 8.65
N LEU A 96 -3.10 0.59 9.12
CA LEU A 96 -2.97 -0.36 10.23
C LEU A 96 -1.97 -1.48 9.92
N GLY A 97 -1.87 -1.87 8.65
CA GLY A 97 -1.06 -2.98 8.22
C GLY A 97 -1.78 -4.33 8.37
N PRO A 98 -1.10 -5.45 8.09
CA PRO A 98 -1.69 -6.77 8.11
C PRO A 98 -1.74 -7.32 9.54
N LEU A 99 -2.51 -6.66 10.41
CA LEU A 99 -2.69 -7.08 11.81
C LEU A 99 -3.37 -8.46 11.93
N THR A 100 -4.13 -8.85 10.89
CA THR A 100 -4.75 -10.16 10.78
C THR A 100 -4.48 -10.75 9.39
N ALA A 101 -4.61 -12.08 9.26
CA ALA A 101 -4.32 -12.79 8.02
C ALA A 101 -5.31 -12.43 6.88
N GLU A 102 -6.47 -11.89 7.22
CA GLU A 102 -7.56 -11.56 6.31
C GLU A 102 -7.37 -10.20 5.60
N VAL A 103 -6.49 -9.33 6.10
CA VAL A 103 -6.29 -7.98 5.55
C VAL A 103 -5.81 -8.02 4.11
N VAL A 104 -4.76 -8.80 3.82
CA VAL A 104 -4.21 -8.90 2.47
C VAL A 104 -5.21 -9.52 1.50
N PRO A 105 -5.86 -10.66 1.79
CA PRO A 105 -6.94 -11.21 0.97
C PRO A 105 -8.08 -10.23 0.68
N ALA A 106 -8.55 -9.48 1.68
CA ALA A 106 -9.64 -8.52 1.48
C ALA A 106 -9.23 -7.37 0.53
N LEU A 107 -7.98 -6.89 0.66
CA LEU A 107 -7.45 -5.85 -0.23
C LEU A 107 -7.20 -6.36 -1.65
N THR A 108 -6.73 -7.61 -1.82
CA THR A 108 -6.54 -8.19 -3.17
C THR A 108 -7.86 -8.48 -3.85
N GLU A 109 -8.88 -8.92 -3.10
CA GLU A 109 -10.26 -9.06 -3.60
C GLU A 109 -10.82 -7.71 -4.06
N ALA A 110 -10.69 -6.66 -3.24
CA ALA A 110 -11.11 -5.31 -3.61
C ALA A 110 -10.36 -4.77 -4.84
N LEU A 111 -9.05 -5.04 -4.96
CA LEU A 111 -8.26 -4.67 -6.13
C LEU A 111 -8.75 -5.37 -7.39
N ALA A 112 -9.13 -6.64 -7.31
CA ALA A 112 -9.52 -7.42 -8.48
C ALA A 112 -10.97 -7.14 -8.91
N TRP A 113 -11.89 -6.95 -7.95
CA TRP A 113 -13.32 -7.09 -8.22
C TRP A 113 -14.17 -5.88 -7.84
N ASP A 114 -13.64 -4.86 -7.15
CA ASP A 114 -14.48 -3.70 -6.83
C ASP A 114 -14.92 -2.97 -8.11
N THR A 115 -16.23 -2.67 -8.17
CA THR A 115 -16.83 -2.00 -9.32
C THR A 115 -16.29 -0.59 -9.57
N HIS A 116 -15.82 0.09 -8.53
CA HIS A 116 -15.38 1.47 -8.60
C HIS A 116 -13.85 1.60 -8.63
N LEU A 117 -13.33 2.26 -9.67
CA LEU A 117 -11.88 2.42 -9.92
C LEU A 117 -11.11 3.00 -8.72
N MET A 118 -11.74 3.88 -7.95
CA MET A 118 -11.10 4.54 -6.80
C MET A 118 -10.87 3.56 -5.64
N VAL A 119 -11.73 2.55 -5.47
CA VAL A 119 -11.54 1.53 -4.44
C VAL A 119 -10.36 0.63 -4.84
N ARG A 120 -10.35 0.15 -6.10
CA ARG A 120 -9.23 -0.64 -6.64
C ARG A 120 -7.89 0.10 -6.54
N TRP A 121 -7.88 1.39 -6.86
CA TRP A 121 -6.70 2.23 -6.72
C TRP A 121 -6.20 2.35 -5.27
N ARG A 122 -7.12 2.51 -4.30
CA ARG A 122 -6.77 2.57 -2.87
C ARG A 122 -6.35 1.21 -2.33
N ALA A 123 -6.94 0.13 -2.81
CA ALA A 123 -6.52 -1.23 -2.49
C ALA A 123 -5.06 -1.48 -2.94
N ALA A 124 -4.70 -1.11 -4.17
CA ALA A 124 -3.31 -1.17 -4.64
C ALA A 124 -2.35 -0.30 -3.80
N GLU A 125 -2.80 0.86 -3.32
CA GLU A 125 -2.01 1.71 -2.40
C GLU A 125 -1.79 1.08 -1.03
N ALA A 126 -2.85 0.48 -0.48
CA ALA A 126 -2.81 -0.20 0.80
C ALA A 126 -1.86 -1.41 0.75
N LEU A 127 -1.93 -2.18 -0.34
CA LEU A 127 -1.03 -3.31 -0.61
C LEU A 127 0.42 -2.87 -0.76
N GLU A 128 0.70 -1.77 -1.47
CA GLU A 128 2.05 -1.16 -1.51
C GLU A 128 2.55 -0.83 -0.09
N ARG A 129 1.71 -0.20 0.72
CA ARG A 129 2.08 0.22 2.07
C ARG A 129 2.36 -0.96 2.98
N ILE A 130 1.59 -2.04 2.85
CA ILE A 130 1.82 -3.29 3.59
C ILE A 130 3.15 -3.92 3.16
N GLY A 131 3.31 -4.23 1.87
CA GLY A 131 4.48 -4.97 1.42
C GLY A 131 5.79 -4.17 1.46
N SER A 132 5.75 -2.83 1.42
CA SER A 132 6.94 -2.00 1.65
C SER A 132 7.43 -1.98 3.11
N ARG A 133 6.55 -2.31 4.06
CA ARG A 133 6.89 -2.41 5.49
C ARG A 133 7.19 -3.84 5.93
N GLN A 134 6.65 -4.82 5.21
CA GLN A 134 6.79 -6.25 5.48
C GLN A 134 7.23 -6.97 4.19
N PRO A 135 8.55 -7.07 3.95
CA PRO A 135 9.09 -7.71 2.75
C PRO A 135 8.57 -9.13 2.52
N GLU A 136 8.29 -9.89 3.58
CA GLU A 136 7.68 -11.22 3.53
C GLU A 136 6.28 -11.24 2.88
N ALA A 137 5.51 -10.15 2.98
CA ALA A 137 4.21 -10.03 2.33
C ALA A 137 4.32 -9.69 0.83
N ALA A 138 5.48 -9.21 0.36
CA ALA A 138 5.68 -8.78 -1.02
C ALA A 138 5.43 -9.90 -2.03
N GLU A 139 5.85 -11.14 -1.71
CA GLU A 139 5.68 -12.30 -2.60
C GLU A 139 4.20 -12.66 -2.77
N THR A 140 3.40 -12.55 -1.71
CA THR A 140 1.95 -12.82 -1.76
C THR A 140 1.19 -11.71 -2.49
N ILE A 141 1.63 -10.46 -2.36
CA ILE A 141 0.95 -9.29 -2.95
C ILE A 141 1.26 -9.11 -4.45
N ALA A 142 2.47 -9.46 -4.88
CA ALA A 142 2.94 -9.17 -6.24
C ALA A 142 2.05 -9.76 -7.36
N PRO A 143 1.54 -11.01 -7.29
CA PRO A 143 0.68 -11.59 -8.33
C PRO A 143 -0.60 -10.78 -8.61
N ASP A 144 -1.26 -10.28 -7.56
CA ASP A 144 -2.50 -9.50 -7.70
C ASP A 144 -2.24 -8.11 -8.29
N LEU A 145 -1.13 -7.47 -7.92
CA LEU A 145 -0.70 -6.23 -8.55
C LEU A 145 -0.29 -6.41 -10.01
N ILE A 146 0.35 -7.54 -10.37
CA ILE A 146 0.65 -7.87 -11.76
C ILE A 146 -0.65 -8.02 -12.57
N THR A 147 -1.64 -8.71 -12.03
CA THR A 147 -2.96 -8.86 -12.64
C THR A 147 -3.62 -7.50 -12.87
N ALA A 148 -3.62 -6.62 -11.86
CA ALA A 148 -4.15 -5.27 -12.00
C ALA A 148 -3.37 -4.43 -13.03
N LEU A 149 -2.04 -4.52 -13.06
CA LEU A 149 -1.19 -3.85 -14.03
C LEU A 149 -1.50 -4.26 -15.47
N GLN A 150 -1.83 -5.54 -15.70
CA GLN A 150 -2.05 -6.07 -17.05
C GLN A 150 -3.50 -5.91 -17.52
N GLY A 151 -4.46 -5.95 -16.61
CA GLY A 151 -5.86 -6.14 -16.95
C GLY A 151 -6.83 -5.04 -16.51
N ASP A 152 -6.45 -4.12 -15.61
CA ASP A 152 -7.42 -3.13 -15.11
C ASP A 152 -7.87 -2.19 -16.25
N PRO A 153 -9.19 -1.98 -16.45
CA PRO A 153 -9.69 -1.11 -17.51
C PRO A 153 -9.22 0.34 -17.34
N TYR A 154 -8.94 0.77 -16.11
CA TYR A 154 -8.60 2.14 -15.80
C TYR A 154 -7.07 2.34 -15.68
N PRO A 155 -6.48 3.23 -16.49
CA PRO A 155 -5.03 3.45 -16.52
C PRO A 155 -4.48 3.96 -15.19
N GLY A 156 -5.29 4.68 -14.40
CA GLY A 156 -4.89 5.11 -13.07
C GLY A 156 -4.62 3.95 -12.10
N VAL A 157 -5.40 2.86 -12.19
CA VAL A 157 -5.19 1.66 -11.37
C VAL A 157 -3.96 0.89 -11.86
N ARG A 158 -3.81 0.70 -13.18
CA ARG A 158 -2.62 0.07 -13.75
C ARG A 158 -1.32 0.81 -13.37
N ALA A 159 -1.33 2.14 -13.47
CA ALA A 159 -0.23 3.00 -13.08
C ALA A 159 0.10 2.86 -11.58
N ARG A 160 -0.92 2.79 -10.72
CA ARG A 160 -0.76 2.56 -9.29
C ARG A 160 -0.18 1.17 -9.00
N ALA A 161 -0.63 0.14 -9.69
CA ALA A 161 -0.11 -1.22 -9.57
C ALA A 161 1.37 -1.31 -9.98
N ALA A 162 1.77 -0.67 -11.10
CA ALA A 162 3.18 -0.57 -11.50
C ALA A 162 4.04 0.09 -10.40
N ARG A 163 3.57 1.21 -9.84
CA ARG A 163 4.26 1.89 -8.75
C ARG A 163 4.40 1.01 -7.52
N ALA A 164 3.32 0.34 -7.12
CA ALA A 164 3.29 -0.56 -5.98
C ALA A 164 4.34 -1.67 -6.14
N LEU A 165 4.35 -2.34 -7.30
CA LEU A 165 5.33 -3.37 -7.64
C LEU A 165 6.78 -2.90 -7.52
N GLY A 166 7.09 -1.67 -7.95
CA GLY A 166 8.44 -1.09 -7.80
C GLY A 166 8.86 -0.77 -6.37
N ARG A 167 7.92 -0.76 -5.42
CA ARG A 167 8.12 -0.41 -4.00
C ARG A 167 8.02 -1.60 -3.05
N LEU A 168 7.59 -2.76 -3.52
CA LEU A 168 7.53 -4.00 -2.75
C LEU A 168 8.92 -4.58 -2.40
N GLY A 169 10.02 -3.97 -2.86
CA GLY A 169 11.38 -4.44 -2.59
C GLY A 169 12.03 -5.08 -3.84
N PRO A 170 13.03 -5.97 -3.67
CA PRO A 170 13.67 -6.61 -4.81
C PRO A 170 12.62 -7.33 -5.66
N ALA A 171 12.44 -6.85 -6.89
CA ALA A 171 11.50 -7.40 -7.85
C ALA A 171 11.69 -8.92 -7.98
N SER A 172 10.69 -9.69 -7.55
CA SER A 172 10.67 -11.13 -7.77
C SER A 172 10.67 -11.43 -9.28
N ALA A 173 11.06 -12.65 -9.66
CA ALA A 173 11.16 -13.06 -11.06
C ALA A 173 9.96 -12.67 -11.96
N PRO A 174 8.68 -12.72 -11.51
CA PRO A 174 7.55 -12.30 -12.35
C PRO A 174 7.34 -10.78 -12.47
N VAL A 175 7.89 -9.97 -11.55
CA VAL A 175 7.65 -8.51 -11.51
C VAL A 175 8.35 -7.80 -12.67
N LEU A 176 9.62 -8.14 -12.95
CA LEU A 176 10.37 -7.49 -14.03
C LEU A 176 9.73 -7.68 -15.41
N PRO A 177 9.36 -8.91 -15.85
CA PRO A 177 8.65 -9.11 -17.10
C PRO A 177 7.33 -8.33 -17.19
N ALA A 178 6.55 -8.28 -16.11
CA ALA A 178 5.28 -7.56 -16.09
C ALA A 178 5.47 -6.05 -16.27
N LEU A 179 6.42 -5.46 -15.53
CA LEU A 179 6.76 -4.04 -15.66
C LEU A 179 7.31 -3.71 -17.05
N LEU A 180 8.15 -4.58 -17.64
CA LEU A 180 8.65 -4.39 -19.01
C LEU A 180 7.54 -4.46 -20.06
N ALA A 181 6.57 -5.36 -19.88
CA ALA A 181 5.43 -5.46 -20.79
C ALA A 181 4.57 -4.19 -20.74
N ALA A 182 4.21 -3.74 -19.53
CA ALA A 182 3.46 -2.49 -19.35
C ALA A 182 4.24 -1.29 -19.90
N PHE A 183 5.53 -1.23 -19.64
CA PHE A 183 6.39 -0.18 -20.17
C PHE A 183 6.41 -0.13 -21.70
N ARG A 184 6.51 -1.28 -22.38
CA ARG A 184 6.59 -1.35 -23.85
C ARG A 184 5.26 -1.09 -24.55
N SER A 185 4.17 -1.56 -23.96
CA SER A 185 2.93 -1.78 -24.71
C SER A 185 1.68 -1.20 -24.07
N ASP A 186 1.75 -0.62 -22.86
CA ASP A 186 0.55 0.01 -22.29
C ASP A 186 0.14 1.24 -23.12
N SER A 187 -1.16 1.32 -23.42
CA SER A 187 -1.74 2.41 -24.21
C SER A 187 -1.61 3.77 -23.55
N HIS A 188 -1.54 3.83 -22.22
CA HIS A 188 -1.44 5.08 -21.45
C HIS A 188 -0.01 5.40 -21.07
N ALA A 189 0.43 6.61 -21.46
CA ALA A 189 1.77 7.12 -21.13
C ALA A 189 2.05 7.16 -19.62
N GLY A 190 1.04 7.45 -18.79
CA GLY A 190 1.18 7.43 -17.34
C GLY A 190 1.50 6.06 -16.76
N VAL A 191 0.97 4.98 -17.35
CA VAL A 191 1.30 3.60 -16.94
C VAL A 191 2.72 3.27 -17.36
N ARG A 192 3.10 3.57 -18.61
CA ARG A 192 4.48 3.39 -19.10
C ARG A 192 5.48 4.13 -18.23
N TRP A 193 5.15 5.37 -17.82
CA TRP A 193 5.98 6.18 -16.93
C TRP A 193 6.19 5.52 -15.57
N GLN A 194 5.12 5.06 -14.91
CA GLN A 194 5.22 4.36 -13.62
C GLN A 194 5.99 3.05 -13.75
N ALA A 195 5.77 2.29 -14.83
CA ALA A 195 6.50 1.05 -15.08
C ALA A 195 8.00 1.30 -15.25
N ALA A 196 8.39 2.37 -15.97
CA ALA A 196 9.79 2.76 -16.10
C ALA A 196 10.42 3.16 -14.75
N ALA A 197 9.71 3.96 -13.94
CA ALA A 197 10.18 4.35 -12.61
C ALA A 197 10.29 3.13 -11.66
N ALA A 198 9.36 2.17 -11.76
CA ALA A 198 9.41 0.93 -10.99
C ALA A 198 10.58 0.04 -11.39
N LEU A 199 10.91 -0.05 -12.69
CA LEU A 199 12.10 -0.75 -13.18
C LEU A 199 13.40 -0.12 -12.66
N GLU A 200 13.48 1.20 -12.59
CA GLU A 200 14.62 1.91 -11.97
C GLU A 200 14.74 1.59 -10.47
N SER A 201 13.62 1.62 -9.73
CA SER A 201 13.60 1.27 -8.31
C SER A 201 14.09 -0.17 -8.06
N ALA A 202 13.57 -1.12 -8.84
CA ALA A 202 13.99 -2.52 -8.79
C ALA A 202 15.49 -2.68 -9.07
N ALA A 203 16.04 -1.92 -10.01
CA ALA A 203 17.46 -1.93 -10.34
C ALA A 203 18.34 -1.50 -9.16
N VAL A 204 17.93 -0.48 -8.40
CA VAL A 204 18.68 0.01 -7.24
C VAL A 204 18.71 -1.01 -6.10
N HIS A 205 17.66 -1.83 -5.97
CA HIS A 205 17.50 -2.78 -4.87
C HIS A 205 18.13 -4.16 -5.16
N HIS A 206 18.39 -4.50 -6.43
CA HIS A 206 18.98 -5.79 -6.88
C HIS A 206 20.51 -5.76 -7.02
N ARG A 207 21.20 -5.05 -6.13
CA ARG A 207 22.65 -4.78 -6.26
C ARG A 207 23.58 -6.00 -6.21
N ASP A 208 23.11 -7.17 -5.74
CA ASP A 208 24.01 -8.31 -5.46
C ASP A 208 23.56 -9.68 -6.05
N ALA A 209 22.35 -9.83 -6.62
CA ALA A 209 21.90 -11.08 -7.28
C ALA A 209 21.06 -10.80 -8.53
N GLY A 210 21.57 -11.16 -9.73
CA GLY A 210 20.85 -10.99 -11.00
C GLY A 210 21.21 -9.75 -11.83
N ALA A 211 22.22 -8.98 -11.42
CA ALA A 211 22.60 -7.70 -12.04
C ALA A 211 22.81 -7.75 -13.57
N ALA A 212 23.34 -8.86 -14.13
CA ALA A 212 23.59 -8.95 -15.57
C ALA A 212 22.30 -9.09 -16.40
N GLU A 213 21.36 -9.92 -15.94
CA GLU A 213 20.05 -10.07 -16.58
C GLU A 213 19.23 -8.80 -16.42
N VAL A 214 19.20 -8.24 -15.20
CA VAL A 214 18.57 -6.96 -14.90
C VAL A 214 19.14 -5.85 -15.79
N VAL A 215 20.47 -5.70 -15.89
CA VAL A 215 21.11 -4.71 -16.79
C VAL A 215 20.72 -4.93 -18.26
N GLY A 216 20.65 -6.17 -18.73
CA GLY A 216 20.18 -6.48 -20.09
C GLY A 216 18.74 -6.03 -20.33
N LEU A 217 17.85 -6.31 -19.38
CA LEU A 217 16.45 -5.89 -19.42
C LEU A 217 16.31 -4.36 -19.36
N LEU A 218 17.05 -3.70 -18.46
CA LEU A 218 17.04 -2.24 -18.30
C LEU A 218 17.61 -1.54 -19.55
N LYS A 219 18.66 -2.07 -20.19
CA LYS A 219 19.16 -1.55 -21.48
C LYS A 219 18.11 -1.65 -22.58
N GLY A 220 17.40 -2.78 -22.63
CA GLY A 220 16.26 -2.94 -23.54
C GLY A 220 15.14 -1.93 -23.27
N ALA A 221 14.87 -1.62 -22.00
CA ALA A 221 13.89 -0.60 -21.62
C ALA A 221 14.37 0.83 -21.97
N LEU A 222 15.63 1.15 -21.69
CA LEU A 222 16.26 2.43 -22.00
C LEU A 222 16.18 2.76 -23.50
N ALA A 223 16.47 1.78 -24.36
CA ALA A 223 16.42 1.97 -25.81
C ALA A 223 15.01 2.33 -26.33
N VAL A 224 13.95 1.93 -25.62
CA VAL A 224 12.57 2.32 -25.92
C VAL A 224 12.27 3.70 -25.32
N LEU A 225 12.69 3.98 -24.08
CA LEU A 225 12.50 5.28 -23.42
C LEU A 225 13.12 6.43 -24.23
N GLU A 226 14.32 6.21 -24.77
CA GLU A 226 15.06 7.22 -25.55
C GLU A 226 14.34 7.61 -26.85
N ARG A 227 13.43 6.77 -27.35
CA ARG A 227 12.65 7.02 -28.59
C ARG A 227 11.34 7.77 -28.34
N ASP A 228 10.86 7.85 -27.10
CA ASP A 228 9.60 8.52 -26.76
C ASP A 228 9.84 10.04 -26.59
N PRO A 229 9.13 10.92 -27.32
CA PRO A 229 9.38 12.36 -27.26
C PRO A 229 8.86 13.04 -25.98
N HIS A 230 8.14 12.34 -25.10
CA HIS A 230 7.54 12.96 -23.91
C HIS A 230 8.61 13.36 -22.87
N PRO A 231 8.64 14.63 -22.39
CA PRO A 231 9.69 15.14 -21.50
C PRO A 231 9.89 14.32 -20.22
N ASP A 232 8.81 13.87 -19.59
CA ASP A 232 8.89 13.05 -18.38
C ASP A 232 9.44 11.64 -18.65
N ILE A 233 9.20 11.09 -19.85
CA ILE A 233 9.74 9.79 -20.25
C ILE A 233 11.25 9.91 -20.51
N GLN A 234 11.69 11.02 -21.11
CA GLN A 234 13.11 11.34 -21.29
C GLN A 234 13.84 11.56 -19.95
N ARG A 235 13.17 12.15 -18.94
CA ARG A 235 13.72 12.25 -17.58
C ARG A 235 13.97 10.86 -16.97
N ASN A 236 13.01 9.95 -17.12
CA ASN A 236 13.17 8.56 -16.67
C ASN A 236 14.26 7.82 -17.45
N ALA A 237 14.39 8.07 -18.75
CA ALA A 237 15.49 7.53 -19.56
C ALA A 237 16.86 7.93 -18.98
N ALA A 238 17.01 9.19 -18.56
CA ALA A 238 18.24 9.66 -17.93
C ALA A 238 18.52 8.99 -16.57
N GLY A 239 17.48 8.82 -15.73
CA GLY A 239 17.56 8.10 -14.46
C GLY A 239 17.95 6.64 -14.65
N LEU A 240 17.26 5.93 -15.54
CA LEU A 240 17.54 4.54 -15.89
C LEU A 240 18.96 4.37 -16.45
N ARG A 241 19.44 5.29 -17.29
CA ARG A 241 20.81 5.29 -17.80
C ARG A 241 21.83 5.45 -16.67
N HIS A 242 21.52 6.26 -15.67
CA HIS A 242 22.35 6.39 -14.47
C HIS A 242 22.37 5.10 -13.64
N ALA A 243 21.21 4.48 -13.41
CA ALA A 243 21.09 3.21 -12.69
C ALA A 243 21.86 2.07 -13.37
N ILE A 244 21.74 1.93 -14.70
CA ILE A 244 22.49 0.94 -15.49
C ILE A 244 24.01 1.12 -15.28
N ARG A 245 24.52 2.35 -15.39
CA ARG A 245 25.94 2.62 -15.17
C ARG A 245 26.41 2.25 -13.77
N GLN A 246 25.62 2.52 -12.74
CA GLN A 246 25.97 2.15 -11.37
C GLN A 246 26.06 0.63 -11.19
N LEU A 247 25.10 -0.12 -11.76
CA LEU A 247 25.10 -1.59 -11.72
C LEU A 247 26.30 -2.19 -12.47
N GLU A 248 26.67 -1.60 -13.61
CA GLU A 248 27.82 -2.04 -14.40
C GLU A 248 29.17 -1.73 -13.74
N ALA A 249 29.30 -0.58 -13.08
CA ALA A 249 30.53 -0.17 -12.40
C ALA A 249 30.90 -1.14 -11.25
N LYS A 250 29.90 -1.54 -10.44
CA LYS A 250 30.13 -2.40 -9.27
C LYS A 250 30.60 -3.83 -9.65
N LYS A 251 30.19 -4.33 -10.82
CA LYS A 251 30.69 -5.61 -11.37
C LYS A 251 32.20 -5.59 -11.66
N GLY A 252 32.77 -4.41 -11.94
CA GLY A 252 34.21 -4.25 -12.15
C GLY A 252 35.03 -4.42 -10.88
N ASP A 253 34.45 -4.11 -9.72
CA ASP A 253 35.12 -4.16 -8.42
C ASP A 253 35.11 -5.57 -7.81
N ASP A 254 34.06 -6.38 -8.05
CA ASP A 254 33.94 -7.77 -7.53
C ASP A 254 34.82 -8.80 -8.25
N VAL A 255 35.41 -8.47 -9.42
CA VAL A 255 36.31 -9.39 -10.16
C VAL A 255 37.78 -9.14 -9.77
N GLY A 256 38.04 -8.17 -8.89
CA GLY A 256 39.38 -7.71 -8.50
C GLY A 256 39.89 -8.16 -7.13
N HIS A 257 39.23 -9.11 -6.44
CA HIS A 257 39.69 -9.67 -5.15
C HIS A 257 39.74 -11.19 -5.16
#